data_AF-A0A815YVS8-F1
#
_entry.id   AF-A0A815YVS8-F1
#
_cell.length_a   1.000
_cell.length_b   1.000
_cell.length_c   1.000
_cell.angle_alpha   90.00
_cell.angle_beta   90.00
_cell.angle_gamma   90.00
#
_symmetry.space_group_name_H-M   'P 1'
#
loop_
_entity.id
_entity.type
_entity.pdbx_description
1 polymer ?
#
loop_
_entity_poly.entity_id
_entity_poly.type
_entity_poly.pdbx_seq_one_letter_code
_entity_poly.pdbx_strand_id
1 'polypeptide(L)'
;MLRADPRIVVLGLCLALFEASLFLFVINWTPVFERTRSSTDQNSLPLGFIFAGYMLVTMIGSFVFYLLVKWTRVSYFRVVFLLAAAGMTIPIVFPKSLILIIIGFVLFEFCVGISRPSITVSKNTYMPNEIRSTIICYIRIPQILIILIVLFADFSISMELILCVSFNLVAMLCMLVLRGLKIPEQQAYVNETEILLDKSSTPLSEME
;
A
#
# COMPACT_ATOMS: atom_id res chain seq x y z
N MET A 1 24.39 14.85 -11.07
CA MET A 1 23.85 13.95 -10.01
C MET A 1 22.68 14.66 -9.38
N LEU A 2 21.45 14.17 -9.60
CA LEU A 2 20.21 14.85 -9.21
C LEU A 2 20.34 15.42 -7.80
N ARG A 3 20.16 16.74 -7.66
CA ARG A 3 19.73 17.33 -6.38
C ARG A 3 18.38 16.67 -6.09
N ALA A 4 18.41 15.55 -5.36
CA ALA A 4 17.22 14.79 -5.05
C ALA A 4 16.32 15.70 -4.23
N ASP A 5 15.21 16.16 -4.82
CA ASP A 5 14.24 16.91 -4.08
C ASP A 5 13.88 16.10 -2.83
N PRO A 6 14.03 16.65 -1.62
CA PRO A 6 13.80 15.91 -0.38
C PRO A 6 12.40 15.30 -0.33
N ARG A 7 11.46 15.86 -1.10
CA ARG A 7 10.10 15.39 -1.29
C ARG A 7 10.04 14.01 -1.96
N ILE A 8 10.85 13.78 -2.99
CA ILE A 8 10.90 12.50 -3.72
C ILE A 8 11.48 11.42 -2.80
N VAL A 9 12.48 11.78 -1.98
CA VAL A 9 13.09 10.86 -1.01
C VAL A 9 12.08 10.50 0.09
N VAL A 10 11.38 11.48 0.66
CA VAL A 10 10.36 11.23 1.69
C VAL A 10 9.20 10.42 1.14
N LEU A 11 8.74 10.73 -0.08
CA LEU A 11 7.72 9.92 -0.76
C LEU A 11 8.23 8.49 -0.97
N GLY A 12 9.40 8.30 -1.56
CA GLY A 12 10.02 6.98 -1.76
C GLY A 12 10.17 6.18 -0.48
N LEU A 13 10.52 6.83 0.64
CA LEU A 13 10.61 6.21 1.95
C LEU A 13 9.23 5.77 2.49
N CYS A 14 8.21 6.63 2.38
CA CYS A 14 6.84 6.26 2.77
C CYS A 14 6.35 5.02 2.00
N LEU A 15 6.64 5.00 0.70
CA LEU A 15 6.29 3.91 -0.19
C LEU A 15 7.02 2.62 0.18
N ALA A 16 8.32 2.70 0.46
CA ALA A 16 9.12 1.58 0.91
C ALA A 16 8.62 1.00 2.24
N LEU A 17 8.26 1.86 3.21
CA LEU A 17 7.70 1.44 4.50
C LEU A 17 6.35 0.75 4.35
N PHE A 18 5.46 1.30 3.52
CA PHE A 18 4.16 0.70 3.27
C PHE A 18 4.29 -0.65 2.55
N GLU A 19 5.10 -0.72 1.49
CA GLU A 19 5.36 -1.98 0.80
C GLU A 19 6.02 -3.01 1.74
N ALA A 20 6.97 -2.60 2.59
CA ALA A 20 7.56 -3.47 3.61
C ALA A 20 6.50 -4.02 4.57
N SER A 21 5.55 -3.18 5.02
CA SER A 21 4.46 -3.59 5.91
C SER A 21 3.55 -4.66 5.27
N LEU A 22 3.32 -4.55 3.96
CA LEU A 22 2.59 -5.54 3.17
C LEU A 22 3.37 -6.86 3.05
N PHE A 23 4.69 -6.80 2.82
CA PHE A 23 5.51 -8.00 2.77
C PHE A 23 5.49 -8.75 4.11
N LEU A 24 5.59 -8.03 5.23
CA LEU A 24 5.47 -8.63 6.57
C LEU A 24 4.08 -9.25 6.79
N PHE A 25 3.02 -8.60 6.31
CA PHE A 25 1.68 -9.20 6.33
C PHE A 25 1.64 -10.53 5.58
N VAL A 26 2.18 -10.60 4.35
CA VAL A 26 2.17 -11.83 3.52
C VAL A 26 2.98 -12.97 4.16
N ILE A 27 4.02 -12.66 4.92
CA ILE A 27 4.78 -13.66 5.69
C ILE A 27 3.97 -14.12 6.92
N ASN A 28 3.29 -13.19 7.59
CA ASN A 28 2.73 -13.43 8.92
C ASN A 28 1.27 -13.86 8.96
N TRP A 29 0.47 -13.62 7.91
CA TRP A 29 -0.95 -13.96 7.96
C TRP A 29 -1.15 -15.46 8.23
N THR A 30 -0.45 -16.35 7.52
CA THR A 30 -0.56 -17.81 7.71
C THR A 30 -0.20 -18.25 9.13
N PRO A 31 0.96 -17.91 9.70
CA PRO A 31 1.31 -18.34 11.05
C PRO A 31 0.43 -17.67 12.14
N VAL A 32 -0.14 -16.47 11.91
CA VAL A 32 -1.18 -15.89 12.78
C VAL A 32 -2.44 -16.79 12.81
N PHE A 33 -2.89 -17.25 11.65
CA PHE A 33 -4.03 -18.17 11.55
C PHE A 33 -3.75 -19.51 12.21
N GLU A 34 -2.56 -20.07 12.03
CA GLU A 34 -2.16 -21.34 12.63
C GLU A 34 -2.13 -21.27 14.16
N ARG A 35 -1.57 -20.20 14.74
CA ARG A 35 -1.55 -20.00 16.20
C ARG A 35 -2.95 -19.84 16.78
N THR A 36 -3.82 -19.14 16.07
CA THR A 36 -5.22 -18.96 16.49
C THR A 36 -5.96 -20.29 16.40
N ARG A 37 -5.69 -21.11 15.37
CA ARG A 37 -6.30 -22.43 15.16
C ARG A 37 -5.94 -23.43 16.26
N SER A 38 -4.70 -23.43 16.76
CA SER A 38 -4.29 -24.35 17.85
C SER A 38 -5.17 -24.25 19.10
N SER A 39 -5.97 -23.18 19.23
CA SER A 39 -6.91 -22.96 20.33
C SER A 39 -8.38 -23.30 20.05
N THR A 40 -8.79 -23.59 18.80
CA THR A 40 -10.23 -23.65 18.41
C THR A 40 -10.56 -24.77 17.37
N ASP A 41 -10.26 -26.04 17.66
CA ASP A 41 -10.67 -27.24 16.87
C ASP A 41 -10.01 -27.53 15.50
N GLN A 42 -9.93 -28.84 15.21
CA GLN A 42 -9.16 -29.46 14.11
C GLN A 42 -9.82 -29.45 12.71
N ASN A 43 -10.92 -28.74 12.47
CA ASN A 43 -11.49 -28.71 11.11
C ASN A 43 -10.55 -27.99 10.13
N SER A 44 -10.31 -28.58 8.96
CA SER A 44 -9.42 -28.04 7.93
C SER A 44 -9.90 -26.67 7.46
N LEU A 45 -9.28 -25.60 7.97
CA LEU A 45 -9.53 -24.25 7.48
C LEU A 45 -9.18 -24.21 5.97
N PRO A 46 -10.11 -23.79 5.09
CA PRO A 46 -9.81 -23.60 3.68
C PRO A 46 -8.98 -22.31 3.52
N LEU A 47 -7.70 -22.35 3.90
CA LEU A 47 -6.76 -21.23 3.78
C LEU A 47 -6.74 -20.63 2.36
N GLY A 48 -6.89 -21.49 1.35
CA GLY A 48 -7.01 -21.06 -0.05
C GLY A 48 -8.25 -20.20 -0.33
N PHE A 49 -9.38 -20.46 0.31
CA PHE A 49 -10.60 -19.65 0.13
C PHE A 49 -10.47 -18.28 0.80
N ILE A 50 -9.85 -18.23 1.99
CA ILE A 50 -9.57 -16.97 2.69
C ILE A 50 -8.60 -16.12 1.87
N PHE A 51 -7.54 -16.72 1.34
CA PHE A 51 -6.58 -16.05 0.46
C PHE A 51 -7.24 -15.53 -0.82
N ALA A 52 -8.12 -16.32 -1.45
CA ALA A 52 -8.89 -15.85 -2.60
C ALA A 52 -9.79 -14.65 -2.25
N GLY A 53 -10.38 -14.64 -1.06
CA GLY A 53 -11.12 -13.49 -0.52
C GLY A 53 -10.25 -12.23 -0.40
N TYR A 54 -9.03 -12.35 0.11
CA TYR A 54 -8.08 -11.23 0.18
C TYR A 54 -7.75 -10.67 -1.21
N MET A 55 -7.51 -11.54 -2.20
CA MET A 55 -7.26 -11.10 -3.56
C MET A 55 -8.46 -10.39 -4.19
N LEU A 56 -9.68 -10.89 -3.95
CA LEU A 56 -10.91 -10.24 -4.40
C LEU A 56 -11.05 -8.84 -3.80
N VAL A 57 -10.82 -8.70 -2.49
CA VAL A 57 -10.92 -7.41 -1.79
C VAL A 57 -9.88 -6.41 -2.31
N THR A 58 -8.65 -6.86 -2.58
CA THR A 58 -7.61 -6.01 -3.19
C THR A 58 -8.00 -5.53 -4.59
N MET A 59 -8.69 -6.35 -5.39
CA MET A 59 -9.24 -5.94 -6.69
C MET A 59 -10.35 -4.89 -6.55
N ILE A 60 -11.26 -5.09 -5.59
CA ILE A 60 -12.31 -4.11 -5.28
C ILE A 60 -11.69 -2.78 -4.83
N GLY A 61 -10.63 -2.81 -4.00
CA GLY A 61 -9.90 -1.61 -3.59
C GLY A 61 -9.30 -0.83 -4.78
N SER A 62 -8.79 -1.54 -5.79
CA SER A 62 -8.25 -0.92 -7.01
C SER A 62 -9.34 -0.23 -7.84
N PHE A 63 -10.53 -0.82 -7.90
CA PHE A 63 -11.69 -0.21 -8.54
C PHE A 63 -12.19 1.03 -7.78
N VAL A 64 -12.23 0.94 -6.45
CA VAL A 64 -12.56 2.08 -5.58
C VAL A 64 -11.57 3.22 -5.79
N PHE A 65 -10.26 2.94 -5.91
CA PHE A 65 -9.25 3.94 -6.27
C PHE A 65 -9.57 4.66 -7.58
N TYR A 66 -9.96 3.94 -8.63
CA TYR A 66 -10.34 4.56 -9.92
C TYR A 66 -11.48 5.56 -9.76
N LEU A 67 -12.48 5.23 -8.93
CA LEU A 67 -13.59 6.12 -8.63
C LEU A 67 -13.16 7.33 -7.77
N LEU A 68 -12.32 7.09 -6.76
CA LEU A 68 -11.79 8.14 -5.87
C LEU A 68 -10.98 9.18 -6.64
N VAL A 69 -10.15 8.75 -7.57
CA VAL A 69 -9.35 9.61 -8.43
C VAL A 69 -10.23 10.50 -9.31
N LYS A 70 -11.35 9.98 -9.81
CA LYS A 70 -12.31 10.76 -10.61
C LYS A 70 -13.07 11.79 -9.78
N TRP A 71 -13.42 11.46 -8.53
CA TRP A 71 -14.27 12.30 -7.69
C TRP A 71 -13.53 13.25 -6.74
N THR A 72 -12.31 12.93 -6.32
CA THR A 72 -11.69 13.63 -5.18
C THR A 72 -10.32 14.21 -5.52
N ARG A 73 -10.19 15.54 -5.40
CA ARG A 73 -8.90 16.24 -5.42
C ARG A 73 -8.23 16.27 -4.04
N VAL A 74 -8.43 15.30 -3.14
CA VAL A 74 -7.82 15.33 -1.80
C VAL A 74 -6.87 14.15 -1.64
N SER A 75 -5.69 14.41 -1.06
CA SER A 75 -4.71 13.38 -0.68
C SER A 75 -5.33 12.37 0.29
N TYR A 76 -5.81 11.25 -0.27
CA TYR A 76 -6.46 10.12 0.43
C TYR A 76 -5.45 9.16 1.07
N PHE A 77 -4.16 9.23 0.71
CA PHE A 77 -3.08 8.41 1.26
C PHE A 77 -3.05 8.36 2.80
N ARG A 78 -3.34 9.48 3.49
CA ARG A 78 -3.37 9.53 4.96
C ARG A 78 -4.45 8.63 5.56
N VAL A 79 -5.66 8.70 5.00
CA VAL A 79 -6.80 7.91 5.48
C VAL A 79 -6.53 6.43 5.21
N VAL A 80 -5.93 6.10 4.07
CA VAL A 80 -5.54 4.73 3.71
C VAL A 80 -4.49 4.18 4.68
N PHE A 81 -3.44 4.92 5.02
CA PHE A 81 -2.43 4.46 5.99
C PHE A 81 -2.96 4.37 7.42
N LEU A 82 -3.86 5.27 7.82
CA LEU A 82 -4.56 5.20 9.11
C LEU A 82 -5.44 3.94 9.19
N LEU A 83 -6.22 3.66 8.14
CA LEU A 83 -7.08 2.48 8.07
C LEU A 83 -6.26 1.19 8.02
N ALA A 84 -5.13 1.19 7.31
CA ALA A 84 -4.20 0.06 7.30
C ALA A 84 -3.62 -0.21 8.69
N ALA A 85 -3.20 0.83 9.42
CA ALA A 85 -2.74 0.70 10.80
C ALA A 85 -3.84 0.19 11.74
N ALA A 86 -5.08 0.67 11.58
CA ALA A 86 -6.23 0.19 12.35
C ALA A 86 -6.53 -1.29 12.06
N GLY A 87 -6.49 -1.70 10.78
CA GLY A 87 -6.67 -3.10 10.36
C GLY A 87 -5.67 -4.06 11.01
N MET A 88 -4.40 -3.66 11.07
CA MET A 88 -3.34 -4.45 11.70
C MET A 88 -3.34 -4.39 13.23
N THR A 89 -4.04 -3.42 13.83
CA THR A 89 -4.20 -3.35 15.30
C THR A 89 -5.22 -4.37 15.81
N ILE A 90 -6.24 -4.70 15.02
CA ILE A 90 -7.28 -5.68 15.37
C ILE A 90 -6.72 -7.06 15.78
N PRO A 91 -5.84 -7.71 15.00
CA PRO A 91 -5.27 -9.01 15.38
C PRO A 91 -4.36 -8.94 16.61
N ILE A 92 -3.83 -7.76 16.96
CA ILE A 92 -3.01 -7.55 18.16
C ILE A 92 -3.89 -7.51 19.41
N VAL A 93 -5.01 -6.79 19.35
CA VAL A 93 -5.91 -6.61 20.51
C VAL A 93 -6.80 -7.83 20.74
N PHE A 94 -7.24 -8.49 19.66
CA PHE A 94 -8.16 -9.62 19.73
C PHE A 94 -7.56 -10.92 19.15
N PRO A 95 -6.46 -11.45 19.72
CA PRO A 95 -5.75 -12.61 19.17
C PRO A 95 -6.53 -13.93 19.27
N LYS A 96 -7.65 -13.96 20.01
CA LYS A 96 -8.46 -15.16 20.22
C LYS A 96 -9.58 -15.34 19.19
N SER A 97 -9.99 -14.25 18.51
CA SER A 97 -11.14 -14.29 17.60
C SER A 97 -10.68 -14.33 16.17
N LEU A 98 -10.79 -15.51 15.56
CA LEU A 98 -10.44 -15.74 14.15
C LEU A 98 -11.24 -14.83 13.21
N ILE A 99 -12.52 -14.58 13.51
CA ILE A 99 -13.38 -13.71 12.70
C ILE A 99 -12.87 -12.26 12.72
N LEU A 100 -12.49 -11.75 13.90
CA LEU A 100 -11.95 -10.39 14.02
C LEU A 100 -10.60 -10.24 13.30
N ILE A 101 -9.74 -11.27 13.38
CA ILE A 101 -8.47 -11.30 12.65
C ILE A 101 -8.72 -11.23 11.14
N ILE A 102 -9.64 -12.04 10.60
CA ILE A 102 -10.01 -11.99 9.17
C ILE A 102 -10.50 -10.60 8.78
N ILE A 103 -11.39 -10.00 9.57
CA ILE A 103 -11.92 -8.66 9.28
C ILE A 103 -10.80 -7.62 9.26
N GLY A 104 -9.86 -7.69 10.20
CA GLY A 104 -8.70 -6.78 10.23
C GLY A 104 -7.80 -6.93 9.00
N PHE A 105 -7.54 -8.17 8.59
CA PHE A 105 -6.74 -8.45 7.38
C PHE A 105 -7.47 -8.08 6.09
N VAL A 106 -8.78 -8.29 6.00
CA VAL A 106 -9.62 -7.80 4.89
C VAL A 106 -9.54 -6.28 4.78
N LEU A 107 -9.64 -5.56 5.91
CA LEU A 107 -9.53 -4.10 5.92
C LEU A 107 -8.14 -3.63 5.46
N PHE A 108 -7.09 -4.29 5.92
CA PHE A 108 -5.71 -4.01 5.48
C PHE A 108 -5.54 -4.25 3.97
N GLU A 109 -6.00 -5.39 3.45
CA GLU A 109 -5.95 -5.73 2.02
C GLU A 109 -6.75 -4.74 1.16
N PHE A 110 -7.91 -4.28 1.64
CA PHE A 110 -8.66 -3.22 0.95
C PHE A 110 -7.85 -1.93 0.82
N CYS A 111 -7.16 -1.52 1.89
CA CYS A 111 -6.28 -0.36 1.89
C CYS A 111 -5.07 -0.54 0.95
N VAL A 112 -4.53 -1.74 0.89
CA VAL A 112 -3.46 -2.13 -0.05
C VAL A 112 -3.95 -2.03 -1.50
N GLY A 113 -5.17 -2.51 -1.78
CA GLY A 113 -5.80 -2.42 -3.10
C GLY A 113 -5.96 -0.97 -3.59
N ILE A 114 -6.26 -0.03 -2.69
CA ILE A 114 -6.35 1.40 -3.04
C ILE A 114 -4.96 2.01 -3.26
N SER A 115 -4.03 1.73 -2.35
CA SER A 115 -2.71 2.37 -2.33
C SER A 115 -1.81 1.91 -3.48
N ARG A 116 -1.72 0.61 -3.80
CA ARG A 116 -0.84 0.10 -4.88
C ARG A 116 -0.96 0.85 -6.23
N PRO A 117 -2.17 1.06 -6.80
CA PRO A 117 -2.31 1.82 -8.04
C PRO A 117 -1.98 3.30 -7.84
N SER A 118 -2.36 3.89 -6.69
CA SER A 118 -2.02 5.27 -6.33
C SER A 118 -0.51 5.51 -6.31
N ILE A 119 0.23 4.58 -5.72
CA ILE A 119 1.69 4.61 -5.61
C ILE A 119 2.33 4.50 -6.99
N THR A 120 1.80 3.61 -7.82
CA THR A 120 2.29 3.40 -9.19
C THR A 120 2.11 4.66 -10.01
N VAL A 121 0.95 5.28 -9.92
CA VAL A 121 0.64 6.59 -10.51
C VAL A 121 1.63 7.67 -10.04
N SER A 122 1.80 7.84 -8.73
CA SER A 122 2.72 8.86 -8.20
C SER A 122 4.18 8.58 -8.55
N LYS A 123 4.62 7.33 -8.72
CA LYS A 123 5.97 7.05 -9.22
C LYS A 123 6.12 7.48 -10.69
N ASN A 124 5.09 7.32 -11.50
CA ASN A 124 5.15 7.60 -12.94
C ASN A 124 5.17 9.10 -13.24
N THR A 125 4.41 9.88 -12.49
CA THR A 125 4.29 11.33 -12.71
C THR A 125 5.55 12.11 -12.32
N TYR A 126 6.32 11.63 -11.34
CA TYR A 126 7.48 12.36 -10.79
C TYR A 126 8.83 11.89 -11.34
N MET A 127 8.87 10.75 -12.02
CA MET A 127 10.12 10.16 -12.49
C MET A 127 10.26 10.34 -14.00
N PRO A 128 11.27 11.10 -14.48
CA PRO A 128 11.54 11.20 -15.91
C PRO A 128 11.81 9.80 -16.49
N ASN A 129 11.24 9.55 -17.68
CA ASN A 129 11.24 8.23 -18.31
C ASN A 129 12.64 7.64 -18.51
N GLU A 130 13.66 8.49 -18.63
CA GLU A 130 15.07 8.10 -18.87
C GLU A 130 15.72 7.37 -17.68
N ILE A 131 15.33 7.68 -16.43
CA ILE A 131 15.97 7.13 -15.21
C ILE A 131 14.98 6.43 -14.27
N ARG A 132 13.72 6.27 -14.69
CA ARG A 132 12.65 5.68 -13.88
C ARG A 132 13.02 4.28 -13.34
N SER A 133 13.62 3.43 -14.17
CA SER A 133 14.09 2.11 -13.74
C SER A 133 15.14 2.21 -12.63
N THR A 134 16.09 3.15 -12.74
CA THR A 134 17.14 3.37 -11.74
C THR A 134 16.55 3.86 -10.42
N ILE A 135 15.60 4.79 -10.45
CA ILE A 135 14.96 5.33 -9.24
C ILE A 135 14.13 4.24 -8.54
N ILE A 136 13.38 3.43 -9.29
CA ILE A 136 12.61 2.31 -8.74
C ILE A 136 13.54 1.31 -8.05
N CYS A 137 14.67 0.96 -8.68
CA CYS A 137 15.69 0.11 -8.05
C CYS A 137 16.20 0.74 -6.75
N TYR A 138 16.46 2.04 -6.75
CA TYR A 138 16.93 2.76 -5.56
C TYR A 138 15.89 2.76 -4.42
N ILE A 139 14.60 2.82 -4.73
CA ILE A 139 13.51 2.70 -3.74
C ILE A 139 13.36 1.26 -3.22
N ARG A 140 13.67 0.25 -4.05
CA ARG A 140 13.60 -1.16 -3.64
C ARG A 140 14.71 -1.58 -2.69
N ILE A 141 15.91 -1.00 -2.80
CA ILE A 141 17.04 -1.32 -1.92
C ILE A 141 16.68 -1.16 -0.42
N PRO A 142 16.19 0.00 0.07
CA PRO A 142 15.84 0.15 1.48
C PRO A 142 14.67 -0.74 1.89
N GLN A 143 13.69 -0.96 1.01
CA GLN A 143 12.57 -1.86 1.27
C GLN A 143 13.03 -3.31 1.51
N ILE A 144 13.87 -3.84 0.61
CA ILE A 144 14.42 -5.20 0.74
C ILE A 144 15.28 -5.30 2.00
N LEU A 145 16.09 -4.28 2.29
CA LEU A 145 16.93 -4.25 3.48
C LEU A 145 16.10 -4.28 4.79
N ILE A 146 15.02 -3.50 4.87
CA ILE A 146 14.10 -3.53 6.03
C ILE A 146 13.49 -4.93 6.21
N ILE A 147 13.00 -5.54 5.13
CA ILE A 147 12.38 -6.87 5.18
C ILE A 147 13.41 -7.92 5.63
N LEU A 148 14.62 -7.87 5.08
CA LEU A 148 15.70 -8.78 5.48
C LEU A 148 16.06 -8.63 6.95
N ILE A 149 16.17 -7.41 7.47
CA ILE A 149 16.47 -7.18 8.89
C ILE A 149 15.38 -7.76 9.78
N VAL A 150 14.11 -7.52 9.46
CA VAL A 150 12.99 -8.04 10.26
C VAL A 150 12.96 -9.57 10.21
N LEU A 151 13.20 -10.16 9.04
CA LEU A 151 13.20 -11.61 8.85
C LEU A 151 14.38 -12.29 9.56
N PHE A 152 15.59 -11.73 9.48
CA PHE A 152 16.79 -12.27 10.14
C PHE A 152 16.81 -12.09 11.65
N ALA A 153 16.02 -11.16 12.18
CA ALA A 153 15.95 -10.90 13.60
C ALA A 153 15.07 -11.91 14.38
N ASP A 154 14.41 -12.86 13.68
CA ASP A 154 13.57 -13.92 14.24
C ASP A 154 12.60 -13.39 15.32
N PHE A 155 11.93 -12.27 15.02
CA PHE A 155 10.99 -11.66 15.96
C PHE A 155 9.74 -12.53 16.19
N SER A 156 9.12 -12.38 17.36
CA SER A 156 7.79 -12.95 17.57
C SER A 156 6.77 -12.25 16.68
N ILE A 157 5.80 -13.00 16.14
CA ILE A 157 4.69 -12.47 15.30
C ILE A 157 4.04 -11.21 15.88
N SER A 158 3.82 -11.14 17.20
CA SER A 158 3.25 -9.94 17.83
C SER A 158 4.12 -8.70 17.61
N MET A 159 5.45 -8.83 17.69
CA MET A 159 6.39 -7.74 17.41
C MET A 159 6.37 -7.37 15.92
N GLU A 160 6.31 -8.34 15.02
CA GLU A 160 6.25 -8.07 13.58
C GLU A 160 4.94 -7.37 13.18
N LEU A 161 3.82 -7.71 13.81
CA LEU A 161 2.54 -7.00 13.64
C LEU A 161 2.62 -5.57 14.20
N ILE A 162 3.25 -5.36 15.37
CA ILE A 162 3.49 -4.03 15.93
C ILE A 162 4.41 -3.19 15.02
N LEU A 163 5.44 -3.81 14.44
CA LEU A 163 6.32 -3.16 13.46
C LEU A 163 5.54 -2.76 12.21
N CYS A 164 4.64 -3.61 11.72
CA CYS A 164 3.77 -3.29 10.60
C CYS A 164 2.86 -2.08 10.90
N VAL A 165 2.24 -2.03 12.09
CA VAL A 165 1.46 -0.85 12.54
C VAL A 165 2.36 0.39 12.61
N SER A 166 3.55 0.25 13.18
CA SER A 166 4.52 1.35 13.34
C SER A 166 4.96 1.91 11.98
N PHE A 167 5.26 1.06 11.01
CA PHE A 167 5.61 1.48 9.65
C PHE A 167 4.47 2.24 8.97
N ASN A 168 3.22 1.80 9.14
CA ASN A 168 2.04 2.50 8.61
C ASN A 168 1.83 3.86 9.29
N LEU A 169 2.03 3.96 10.61
CA LEU A 169 1.94 5.22 11.34
C LEU A 169 3.07 6.19 10.95
N VAL A 170 4.30 5.70 10.81
CA VAL A 170 5.43 6.52 10.34
C VAL A 170 5.18 7.01 8.92
N ALA A 171 4.68 6.17 8.01
CA ALA A 171 4.30 6.59 6.66
C ALA A 171 3.21 7.67 6.67
N MET A 172 2.23 7.56 7.57
CA MET A 172 1.20 8.58 7.76
C MET A 172 1.78 9.90 8.28
N LEU A 173 2.67 9.85 9.28
CA LEU A 173 3.35 11.03 9.83
C LEU A 173 4.23 11.71 8.79
N CYS A 174 5.00 10.94 8.01
CA CYS A 174 5.79 11.47 6.91
C CYS A 174 4.90 12.13 5.85
N MET A 175 3.75 11.55 5.51
CA MET A 175 2.76 12.18 4.62
C MET A 175 2.16 13.47 5.19
N LEU A 176 2.04 13.59 6.52
CA LEU A 176 1.61 14.83 7.18
C LEU A 176 2.68 15.92 7.08
N VAL A 177 3.94 15.57 7.34
CA VAL A 177 5.09 16.49 7.24
C VAL A 177 5.26 16.98 5.79
N LEU A 178 5.11 16.08 4.83
CA LEU A 178 5.21 16.40 3.40
C LEU A 178 4.11 17.37 2.94
N ARG A 179 2.95 17.36 3.60
CA ARG A 179 1.86 18.32 3.35
C ARG A 179 2.23 19.77 3.71
N GLY A 180 3.13 19.95 4.69
CA GLY A 180 3.71 21.24 5.03
C GLY A 180 4.66 21.77 3.96
N LEU A 181 5.30 20.88 3.20
CA LEU A 181 6.09 21.22 2.01
C LEU A 181 5.21 21.10 0.75
N LYS A 182 4.41 22.14 0.43
CA LYS A 182 3.59 22.26 -0.81
C LYS A 182 4.14 21.41 -1.97
N ILE A 183 3.62 20.19 -2.12
CA ILE A 183 3.97 19.29 -3.22
C ILE A 183 3.01 19.62 -4.37
N PRO A 184 3.46 19.73 -5.62
CA PRO A 184 2.59 19.93 -6.78
C PRO A 184 1.82 18.65 -7.19
N GLU A 185 1.50 17.75 -6.24
CA GLU A 185 1.07 16.36 -6.47
C GLU A 185 -0.19 16.18 -7.32
N GLN A 186 -0.97 17.25 -7.52
CA GLN A 186 -2.24 17.17 -8.25
C GLN A 186 -2.25 17.83 -9.62
N GLN A 187 -1.29 18.70 -9.92
CA GLN A 187 -1.33 19.47 -11.17
C GLN A 187 -1.00 18.58 -12.39
N ALA A 188 -0.14 17.58 -12.20
CA ALA A 188 0.32 16.73 -13.29
C ALA A 188 -0.64 15.57 -13.64
N TYR A 189 -1.42 15.08 -12.67
CA TYR A 189 -2.38 13.99 -12.91
C TYR A 189 -3.62 14.45 -13.72
N VAL A 190 -4.08 15.68 -13.48
CA VAL A 190 -5.17 16.29 -14.29
C VAL A 190 -4.73 16.46 -15.74
N ASN A 191 -3.51 16.95 -15.96
CA ASN A 191 -2.99 17.17 -17.31
C ASN A 191 -2.85 15.85 -18.09
N GLU A 192 -2.32 14.78 -17.48
CA GLU A 192 -2.14 13.50 -18.18
C GLU A 192 -3.48 12.81 -18.50
N THR A 193 -4.47 12.94 -17.60
CA THR A 193 -5.81 12.39 -17.83
C THR A 193 -6.61 13.23 -18.85
N GLU A 194 -6.47 14.56 -18.84
CA GLU A 194 -7.01 15.44 -19.89
C GLU A 194 -6.39 15.12 -21.26
N ILE A 195 -5.07 14.90 -21.35
CA ILE A 195 -4.39 14.54 -22.60
C ILE A 195 -4.86 13.19 -23.16
N LEU A 196 -5.13 12.21 -22.29
CA LEU A 196 -5.62 10.89 -22.71
C LEU A 196 -7.10 10.92 -23.09
N LEU A 197 -7.91 11.75 -22.42
CA LEU A 197 -9.30 11.98 -22.79
C LEU A 197 -9.41 12.78 -24.09
N ASP A 198 -8.56 13.79 -24.30
CA ASP A 198 -8.44 14.58 -25.54
C ASP A 198 -8.07 13.70 -26.74
N LYS A 199 -7.08 12.81 -26.59
CA LYS A 199 -6.74 11.81 -27.61
C LYS A 199 -7.83 10.80 -27.89
N SER A 200 -8.68 10.50 -26.90
CA SER A 200 -9.84 9.59 -27.09
C SER A 200 -11.04 10.28 -27.75
N SER A 201 -11.10 11.62 -27.70
CA SER A 201 -12.16 12.44 -28.29
C SER A 201 -11.86 12.94 -29.72
N THR A 202 -10.75 12.51 -30.34
CA THR A 202 -10.54 12.56 -31.79
C THR A 202 -10.93 11.22 -32.44
N PRO A 203 -12.22 10.92 -32.68
CA PRO A 203 -12.63 9.81 -33.51
C PRO A 203 -12.52 10.20 -34.99
N LEU A 204 -11.69 9.45 -35.74
CA LEU A 204 -12.00 8.97 -37.10
C LEU A 204 -12.42 9.99 -38.19
N SER A 205 -12.03 11.26 -38.14
CA SER A 205 -12.32 12.24 -39.22
C SER A 205 -11.15 12.49 -40.18
N GLU A 206 -10.03 11.77 -40.05
CA GLU A 206 -8.87 11.86 -40.97
C GLU A 206 -8.58 10.54 -41.71
N MET A 207 -9.59 9.66 -41.83
CA MET A 207 -9.54 8.48 -42.71
C MET A 207 -10.56 8.59 -43.86
N GLU A 208 -10.65 9.77 -44.47
CA GLU A 208 -11.10 9.94 -45.86
C GLU A 208 -9.89 10.13 -46.78
#